data_AF-A0A7M3W7C6-F1
#
_entry.id   AF-A0A7M3W7C6-F1
#
_cell.length_a   1.000
_cell.length_b   1.000
_cell.length_c   1.000
_cell.angle_alpha   90.00
_cell.angle_beta   90.00
_cell.angle_gamma   90.00
#
_symmetry.space_group_name_H-M   'P 1'
#
loop_
_entity.id
_entity.type
_entity.pdbx_description
1 polymer ?
#
loop_
_entity_poly.entity_id
_entity_poly.type
_entity_poly.pdbx_seq_one_letter_code
_entity_poly.pdbx_strand_id
1 'polypeptide(L)'
;MRISALRLSDEACCMQPPEVIELTPPDGTDVTLLAAKVTDWHLGDVPLAQPAEVATFVTSKRRHEHLTGRWLLGQALRKWGVTDLSVVEVIRDEHRAPSLLYIQGVWKRTALPNFSITHSEGMAFLALTHPGRAVGLDAEPLDRTLAENAFDMMAKGVELEALRGSPQHVFQAWTGKEAVQKCLGLGM
;
A
#
# COMPACT_ATOMS: atom_id res chain seq x y z
N MET A 1 32.54 -37.52 33.60
CA MET A 1 32.36 -36.05 33.60
C MET A 1 31.77 -35.66 32.24
N ARG A 2 30.44 -35.51 32.16
CA ARG A 2 29.71 -35.14 30.94
C ARG A 2 29.55 -33.62 30.95
N ILE A 3 30.00 -32.94 29.92
CA ILE A 3 29.57 -31.57 29.62
C ILE A 3 28.85 -31.64 28.28
N SER A 4 27.54 -31.81 28.36
CA SER A 4 26.64 -31.63 27.22
C SER A 4 26.37 -30.14 27.11
N ALA A 5 27.00 -29.47 26.15
CA ALA A 5 26.63 -28.13 25.76
C ALA A 5 25.58 -28.26 24.65
N LEU A 6 24.31 -28.37 25.03
CA LEU A 6 23.20 -28.05 24.12
C LEU A 6 23.29 -26.56 23.82
N ARG A 7 23.84 -26.20 22.67
CA ARG A 7 23.68 -24.86 22.12
C ARG A 7 22.26 -24.75 21.58
N LEU A 8 21.56 -23.78 22.17
CA LEU A 8 20.45 -22.99 21.65
C LEU A 8 20.15 -23.28 20.18
N SER A 9 18.95 -23.81 19.95
CA SER A 9 18.34 -23.87 18.63
C SER A 9 18.28 -22.46 18.04
N ASP A 10 19.09 -22.22 17.01
CA ASP A 10 18.86 -21.19 16.00
C ASP A 10 17.59 -21.58 15.20
N GLU A 11 16.43 -21.51 15.85
CA GLU A 11 15.20 -21.23 15.12
C GLU A 11 15.23 -19.73 14.83
N ALA A 12 16.04 -19.36 13.83
CA ALA A 12 15.67 -18.22 13.01
C ALA A 12 14.24 -18.54 12.54
N CYS A 13 13.27 -17.88 13.17
CA CYS A 13 11.88 -17.98 12.80
C CYS A 13 11.82 -17.49 11.35
N CYS A 14 11.95 -18.41 10.40
CA CYS A 14 11.75 -18.19 8.99
C CYS A 14 10.26 -17.91 8.83
N MET A 15 9.84 -16.71 9.19
CA MET A 15 8.57 -16.14 8.80
C MET A 15 8.58 -16.21 7.28
N GLN A 16 7.83 -17.17 6.72
CA GLN A 16 7.64 -17.22 5.29
C GLN A 16 7.06 -15.86 4.87
N PRO A 17 7.56 -15.26 3.77
CA PRO A 17 7.00 -14.00 3.31
C PRO A 17 5.48 -14.18 3.12
N PRO A 18 4.67 -13.17 3.50
CA PRO A 18 3.23 -13.26 3.37
C PRO A 18 2.87 -13.55 1.91
N GLU A 19 1.85 -14.39 1.73
CA GLU A 19 1.32 -14.69 0.41
C GLU A 19 0.87 -13.41 -0.29
N VAL A 20 1.33 -13.24 -1.55
CA VAL A 20 0.85 -12.17 -2.43
C VAL A 20 -0.37 -12.68 -3.17
N ILE A 21 -1.51 -12.06 -2.91
CA ILE A 21 -2.78 -12.34 -3.57
C ILE A 21 -2.91 -11.42 -4.78
N GLU A 22 -3.11 -11.98 -5.96
CA GLU A 22 -3.42 -11.22 -7.17
C GLU A 22 -4.93 -11.07 -7.30
N LEU A 23 -5.41 -9.83 -7.33
CA LEU A 23 -6.83 -9.50 -7.40
C LEU A 23 -7.22 -9.24 -8.85
N THR A 24 -8.46 -9.60 -9.20
CA THR A 24 -9.00 -9.30 -10.54
C THR A 24 -9.50 -7.85 -10.57
N PRO A 25 -8.92 -6.98 -11.41
CA PRO A 25 -9.41 -5.63 -11.57
C PRO A 25 -10.70 -5.61 -12.40
N PRO A 26 -11.48 -4.51 -12.40
CA PRO A 26 -12.63 -4.37 -13.27
C PRO A 26 -12.27 -4.56 -14.76
N ASP A 27 -13.20 -5.14 -15.52
CA ASP A 27 -12.98 -5.45 -16.94
C ASP A 27 -12.50 -4.24 -17.75
N GLY A 28 -11.53 -4.47 -18.62
CA GLY A 28 -10.98 -3.46 -19.51
C GLY A 28 -9.98 -2.49 -18.87
N THR A 29 -9.62 -2.69 -17.60
CA THR A 29 -8.55 -1.92 -16.94
C THR A 29 -7.19 -2.60 -17.09
N ASP A 30 -6.17 -1.81 -17.43
CA ASP A 30 -4.77 -2.25 -17.49
C ASP A 30 -4.07 -1.86 -16.19
N VAL A 31 -4.44 -2.57 -15.12
CA VAL A 31 -3.97 -2.36 -13.75
C VAL A 31 -3.66 -3.71 -13.12
N THR A 32 -2.47 -3.85 -12.54
CA THR A 32 -2.17 -4.98 -11.65
C THR A 32 -2.65 -4.62 -10.24
N LEU A 33 -3.50 -5.47 -9.66
CA LEU A 33 -3.95 -5.33 -8.27
C LEU A 33 -3.38 -6.47 -7.42
N LEU A 34 -2.68 -6.11 -6.35
CA LEU A 34 -2.10 -7.06 -5.41
C LEU A 34 -2.57 -6.77 -3.98
N ALA A 35 -2.64 -7.80 -3.16
CA ALA A 35 -2.88 -7.68 -1.73
C ALA A 35 -1.96 -8.61 -0.94
N ALA A 36 -1.68 -8.25 0.31
CA ALA A 36 -0.95 -9.09 1.25
C ALA A 36 -1.39 -8.78 2.69
N LYS A 37 -1.29 -9.79 3.57
CA LYS A 37 -1.49 -9.58 5.01
C LYS A 37 -0.41 -8.70 5.58
N VAL A 38 -0.82 -7.72 6.39
CA VAL A 38 0.07 -6.84 7.15
C VAL A 38 0.90 -7.69 8.10
N THR A 39 2.22 -7.54 7.99
CA THR A 39 3.22 -8.35 8.70
C THR A 39 4.23 -7.42 9.38
N ASP A 40 4.81 -7.87 10.49
CA ASP A 40 5.95 -7.18 11.11
C ASP A 40 7.23 -7.49 10.34
N TRP A 41 7.63 -6.53 9.50
CA TRP A 41 8.86 -6.60 8.72
C TRP A 41 10.03 -5.98 9.47
N HIS A 42 11.21 -6.56 9.34
CA HIS A 42 12.44 -5.85 9.64
C HIS A 42 12.72 -4.82 8.54
N LEU A 43 13.18 -3.62 8.90
CA LEU A 43 13.38 -2.53 7.94
C LEU A 43 14.37 -2.90 6.82
N GLY A 44 15.42 -3.66 7.16
CA GLY A 44 16.44 -4.12 6.20
C GLY A 44 15.89 -5.02 5.09
N ASP A 45 14.72 -5.64 5.29
CA ASP A 45 14.09 -6.54 4.32
C ASP A 45 13.19 -5.80 3.33
N VAL A 46 12.99 -4.49 3.53
CA VAL A 46 12.06 -3.67 2.77
C VAL A 46 12.81 -2.49 2.13
N PRO A 47 13.51 -2.70 0.99
CA PRO A 47 14.44 -1.72 0.42
C PRO A 47 13.77 -0.42 -0.06
N LEU A 48 12.46 -0.44 -0.31
CA LEU A 48 11.69 0.73 -0.74
C LEU A 48 11.12 1.54 0.44
N ALA A 49 11.43 1.16 1.68
CA ALA A 49 11.06 1.91 2.87
C ALA A 49 12.19 2.84 3.29
N GLN A 50 11.88 4.12 3.50
CA GLN A 50 12.87 5.10 3.95
C GLN A 50 13.02 5.04 5.47
N PRO A 51 14.25 4.85 6.02
CA PRO A 51 14.46 4.76 7.46
C PRO A 51 13.98 5.99 8.23
N ALA A 52 14.21 7.19 7.69
CA ALA A 52 13.78 8.44 8.30
C ALA A 52 12.25 8.54 8.41
N GLU A 53 11.51 8.08 7.40
CA GLU A 53 10.05 8.04 7.46
C GLU A 53 9.58 7.03 8.50
N VAL A 54 10.12 5.81 8.47
CA VAL A 54 9.72 4.72 9.38
C VAL A 54 9.95 5.09 10.84
N ALA A 55 11.00 5.85 11.14
CA ALA A 55 11.31 6.34 12.48
C ALA A 55 10.25 7.32 13.03
N THR A 56 9.39 7.92 12.19
CA THR A 56 8.32 8.83 12.64
C THR A 56 7.06 8.12 13.13
N PHE A 57 6.93 6.81 12.88
CA PHE A 57 5.71 6.08 13.26
C PHE A 57 5.64 5.81 14.76
N VAL A 58 4.60 6.37 15.38
CA VAL A 58 4.32 6.20 16.81
C VAL A 58 3.76 4.82 17.14
N THR A 59 3.03 4.20 16.22
CA THR A 59 2.36 2.91 16.45
C THR A 59 2.97 1.81 15.60
N SER A 60 3.08 0.61 16.18
CA SER A 60 3.49 -0.61 15.45
C SER A 60 2.58 -0.90 14.27
N LYS A 61 1.27 -0.68 14.43
CA LYS A 61 0.29 -0.80 13.34
C LYS A 61 0.70 0.00 12.09
N ARG A 62 0.93 1.31 12.24
CA ARG A 62 1.32 2.18 11.10
C ARG A 62 2.63 1.74 10.48
N ARG A 63 3.59 1.33 11.32
CA ARG A 63 4.87 0.78 10.86
C ARG A 63 4.67 -0.48 10.02
N HIS A 64 3.87 -1.44 10.49
CA HIS A 64 3.64 -2.71 9.79
C HIS A 64 2.88 -2.50 8.47
N GLU A 65 1.84 -1.66 8.49
CA GLU A 65 1.08 -1.29 7.29
C GLU A 65 1.99 -0.65 6.22
N HIS A 66 2.80 0.33 6.64
CA HIS A 66 3.74 0.99 5.74
C HIS A 66 4.76 0.00 5.15
N LEU A 67 5.43 -0.77 5.99
CA LEU A 67 6.46 -1.71 5.55
C LEU A 67 5.89 -2.81 4.66
N THR A 68 4.70 -3.33 4.97
CA THR A 68 4.03 -4.31 4.12
C THR A 68 3.68 -3.71 2.76
N GLY A 69 3.17 -2.48 2.71
CA GLY A 69 2.89 -1.79 1.45
C GLY A 69 4.14 -1.57 0.59
N ARG A 70 5.26 -1.16 1.21
CA ARG A 70 6.55 -0.99 0.51
C ARG A 70 7.13 -2.32 0.03
N TRP A 71 7.01 -3.38 0.83
CA TRP A 71 7.42 -4.71 0.43
C TRP A 71 6.60 -5.22 -0.76
N LEU A 72 5.28 -5.03 -0.73
CA LEU A 72 4.36 -5.44 -1.81
C LEU A 72 4.67 -4.70 -3.12
N LEU A 73 4.99 -3.40 -3.03
CA LEU A 73 5.50 -2.62 -4.16
C LEU A 73 6.80 -3.22 -4.73
N GLY A 74 7.72 -3.65 -3.88
CA GLY A 74 8.95 -4.32 -4.31
C GLY A 74 8.67 -5.62 -5.08
N GLN A 75 7.69 -6.41 -4.65
CA GLN A 75 7.27 -7.61 -5.38
C GLN A 75 6.70 -7.25 -6.77
N ALA A 76 5.84 -6.23 -6.83
CA ALA A 76 5.25 -5.76 -8.08
C ALA A 76 6.31 -5.21 -9.05
N LEU A 77 7.28 -4.44 -8.55
CA LEU A 77 8.36 -3.88 -9.35
C LEU A 77 9.28 -4.96 -9.94
N ARG A 78 9.55 -6.04 -9.20
CA ARG A 78 10.29 -7.18 -9.74
C ARG A 78 9.54 -7.84 -10.90
N LYS A 79 8.22 -8.05 -10.75
CA LYS A 79 7.37 -8.56 -11.84
C LYS A 79 7.33 -7.61 -13.04
N TRP A 80 7.35 -6.29 -12.80
CA TRP A 80 7.43 -5.26 -13.85
C TRP A 80 8.75 -5.26 -14.62
N GLY A 81 9.82 -5.82 -14.06
CA GLY A 81 11.16 -5.88 -14.68
C GLY A 81 12.21 -4.99 -14.01
N VAL A 82 11.90 -4.40 -12.85
CA VAL A 82 12.90 -3.74 -11.98
C VAL A 82 13.41 -4.78 -10.98
N THR A 83 14.43 -5.53 -11.39
CA THR A 83 14.98 -6.64 -10.58
C THR A 83 15.86 -6.18 -9.44
N ASP A 84 16.60 -5.10 -9.64
CA ASP A 84 17.41 -4.44 -8.62
C ASP A 84 16.61 -3.27 -8.03
N LEU A 85 16.15 -3.41 -6.79
CA LEU A 85 15.39 -2.37 -6.10
C LEU A 85 16.30 -1.31 -5.46
N SER A 86 17.61 -1.56 -5.35
CA SER A 86 18.56 -0.61 -4.74
C SER A 86 18.79 0.63 -5.59
N VAL A 87 18.34 0.60 -6.85
CA VAL A 87 18.48 1.71 -7.80
C VAL A 87 17.21 2.55 -7.95
N VAL A 88 16.15 2.20 -7.24
CA VAL A 88 14.86 2.91 -7.26
C VAL A 88 14.57 3.43 -5.87
N GLU A 89 14.09 4.66 -5.79
CA GLU A 89 13.58 5.26 -4.56
C GLU A 89 12.12 5.64 -4.71
N VAL A 90 11.41 5.59 -3.59
CA VAL A 90 10.09 6.20 -3.50
C VAL A 90 10.26 7.63 -3.01
N ILE A 91 9.80 8.60 -3.80
CA ILE A 91 9.77 10.01 -3.42
C ILE A 91 8.34 10.45 -3.10
N ARG A 92 8.22 11.64 -2.51
CA ARG A 92 6.95 12.30 -2.23
C ARG A 92 7.09 13.78 -2.52
N ASP A 93 6.06 14.35 -3.12
CA ASP A 93 5.93 15.79 -3.34
C ASP A 93 5.22 16.47 -2.15
N GLU A 94 4.84 17.73 -2.33
CA GLU A 94 4.11 18.53 -1.35
C GLU A 94 2.75 17.94 -0.95
N HIS A 95 2.12 17.20 -1.87
CA HIS A 95 0.86 16.49 -1.64
C HIS A 95 1.08 15.12 -1.00
N ARG A 96 2.33 14.73 -0.77
CA ARG A 96 2.77 13.48 -0.13
C ARG A 96 2.37 12.21 -0.88
N ALA A 97 1.89 12.33 -2.12
CA ALA A 97 1.60 11.18 -2.97
C ALA A 97 2.92 10.48 -3.33
N PRO A 98 3.05 9.16 -3.09
CA PRO A 98 4.30 8.48 -3.36
C PRO A 98 4.48 8.18 -4.85
N SER A 99 5.65 8.47 -5.40
CA SER A 99 6.03 8.15 -6.79
C SER A 99 7.43 7.53 -6.86
N LEU A 100 7.78 6.92 -8.00
CA LEU A 100 9.07 6.23 -8.17
C LEU A 100 10.03 7.06 -9.00
N LEU A 101 11.29 7.08 -8.59
CA LEU A 101 12.40 7.61 -9.39
C LEU A 101 13.59 6.65 -9.36
N TYR A 102 14.39 6.69 -10.42
CA TYR A 102 15.74 6.14 -10.37
C TYR A 102 16.64 7.06 -9.56
N ILE A 103 17.45 6.47 -8.69
CA ILE A 103 18.44 7.20 -7.88
C ILE A 103 19.42 7.93 -8.83
N GLN A 104 19.82 9.14 -8.45
CA GLN A 104 20.74 9.95 -9.24
C GLN A 104 22.02 9.17 -9.64
N GLY A 105 22.38 9.24 -10.91
CA GLY A 105 23.53 8.54 -11.48
C GLY A 105 23.23 7.15 -12.05
N VAL A 106 22.04 6.61 -11.82
CA VAL A 106 21.58 5.37 -12.46
C VAL A 106 20.97 5.67 -13.82
N TRP A 107 21.52 5.06 -14.87
CA TRP A 107 20.93 5.10 -16.22
C TRP A 107 20.23 3.78 -16.54
N LYS A 108 18.89 3.78 -16.50
CA LYS A 108 18.03 2.67 -16.90
C LYS A 108 16.97 3.16 -17.88
N ARG A 109 16.59 2.30 -18.84
CA ARG A 109 15.61 2.61 -19.88
C ARG A 109 14.20 2.08 -19.57
N THR A 110 14.07 1.21 -18.57
CA THR A 110 12.77 0.68 -18.14
C THR A 110 11.96 1.82 -17.54
N ALA A 111 10.79 2.13 -18.11
CA ALA A 111 9.92 3.14 -17.54
C ALA A 111 9.34 2.63 -16.21
N LEU A 112 9.34 3.48 -15.18
CA LEU A 112 8.81 3.13 -13.86
C LEU A 112 7.28 3.25 -13.87
N PRO A 113 6.56 2.27 -13.31
CA PRO A 113 5.11 2.30 -13.29
C PRO A 113 4.60 3.35 -12.29
N ASN A 114 3.35 3.78 -12.46
CA ASN A 114 2.63 4.51 -11.43
C ASN A 114 1.92 3.53 -10.50
N PHE A 115 1.72 3.94 -9.26
CA PHE A 115 1.14 3.06 -8.25
C PHE A 115 0.32 3.81 -7.19
N SER A 116 -0.55 3.07 -6.52
CA SER A 116 -1.26 3.51 -5.32
C SER A 116 -1.24 2.40 -4.28
N ILE A 117 -1.02 2.76 -3.02
CA ILE A 117 -1.07 1.84 -1.87
C ILE A 117 -2.19 2.28 -0.95
N THR A 118 -2.95 1.33 -0.43
CA THR A 118 -3.86 1.55 0.71
C THR A 118 -3.73 0.40 1.69
N HIS A 119 -4.26 0.57 2.90
CA HIS A 119 -4.31 -0.47 3.91
C HIS A 119 -5.67 -0.44 4.61
N SER A 120 -6.26 -1.61 4.83
CA SER A 120 -7.47 -1.72 5.65
C SER A 120 -7.54 -3.09 6.31
N GLU A 121 -8.01 -3.12 7.55
CA GLU A 121 -8.16 -4.30 8.41
C GLU A 121 -7.05 -5.37 8.30
N GLY A 122 -5.80 -4.95 8.48
CA GLY A 122 -4.67 -5.87 8.48
C GLY A 122 -4.30 -6.40 7.09
N MET A 123 -4.82 -5.79 6.02
CA MET A 123 -4.41 -6.02 4.63
C MET A 123 -3.74 -4.77 4.07
N ALA A 124 -2.70 -4.96 3.27
CA ALA A 124 -2.13 -3.94 2.41
C ALA A 124 -2.51 -4.26 0.97
N PHE A 125 -2.86 -3.24 0.21
CA PHE A 125 -3.25 -3.34 -1.20
C PHE A 125 -2.37 -2.44 -2.05
N LEU A 126 -2.09 -2.89 -3.27
CA LEU A 126 -1.31 -2.15 -4.25
C LEU A 126 -2.02 -2.20 -5.60
N ALA A 127 -2.17 -1.03 -6.22
CA ALA A 127 -2.45 -0.92 -7.64
C ALA A 127 -1.19 -0.46 -8.37
N LEU A 128 -0.87 -1.09 -9.50
CA LEU A 128 0.23 -0.75 -10.39
C LEU A 128 -0.32 -0.52 -11.79
N THR A 129 0.09 0.54 -12.47
CA THR A 129 -0.31 0.81 -13.86
C THR A 129 0.83 1.40 -14.69
N HIS A 130 0.58 1.54 -15.99
CA HIS A 130 1.52 2.08 -16.96
C HIS A 130 2.04 3.49 -16.55
N PRO A 131 3.32 3.82 -16.81
CA PRO A 131 3.95 5.12 -16.49
C PRO A 131 3.17 6.36 -16.96
N GLY A 132 2.40 6.22 -18.04
CA GLY A 132 1.58 7.30 -18.62
C GLY A 132 0.15 7.42 -18.07
N ARG A 133 -0.21 6.65 -17.04
CA ARG A 133 -1.56 6.65 -16.44
C ARG A 133 -1.45 6.80 -14.93
N ALA A 134 -2.31 7.62 -14.34
CA ALA A 134 -2.45 7.66 -12.89
C ALA A 134 -3.37 6.53 -12.42
N VAL A 135 -3.20 6.10 -11.17
CA VAL A 135 -4.07 5.11 -10.53
C VAL A 135 -4.28 5.50 -9.09
N GLY A 136 -5.51 5.35 -8.60
CA GLY A 136 -5.84 5.49 -7.20
C GLY A 136 -6.59 4.25 -6.73
N LEU A 137 -6.26 3.82 -5.51
CA LEU A 137 -6.84 2.63 -4.91
C LEU A 137 -7.24 2.94 -3.48
N ASP A 138 -8.48 2.59 -3.16
CA ASP A 138 -8.93 2.51 -1.78
C ASP A 138 -9.74 1.23 -1.53
N ALA A 139 -9.74 0.76 -0.29
CA ALA A 139 -10.35 -0.50 0.08
C ALA A 139 -10.82 -0.45 1.53
N GLU A 140 -12.05 -0.89 1.77
CA GLU A 140 -12.64 -1.02 3.10
C GLU A 140 -13.39 -2.35 3.23
N PRO A 141 -13.54 -2.90 4.46
CA PRO A 141 -14.30 -4.12 4.70
C PRO A 141 -15.77 -3.93 4.34
N LEU A 142 -16.39 -4.99 3.81
CA LEU A 142 -17.77 -4.96 3.35
C LEU A 142 -18.78 -4.80 4.49
N ASP A 143 -18.45 -5.30 5.67
CA ASP A 143 -19.27 -5.25 6.89
C ASP A 143 -18.97 -4.02 7.76
N ARG A 144 -18.06 -3.15 7.31
CA ARG A 144 -17.75 -1.92 8.02
C ARG A 144 -18.96 -0.99 8.00
N THR A 145 -19.25 -0.39 9.16
CA THR A 145 -20.28 0.65 9.29
C THR A 145 -19.64 1.98 9.66
N LEU A 146 -20.23 3.06 9.14
CA LEU A 146 -19.77 4.41 9.39
C LEU A 146 -20.84 5.13 10.22
N ALA A 147 -20.41 5.83 11.27
CA ALA A 147 -21.32 6.63 12.07
C ALA A 147 -21.88 7.78 11.20
N GLU A 148 -23.18 8.07 11.33
CA GLU A 148 -23.88 9.04 10.46
C GLU A 148 -23.26 10.43 10.49
N ASN A 149 -22.70 10.86 11.63
CA ASN A 149 -22.02 12.15 11.76
C ASN A 149 -20.77 12.27 10.87
N ALA A 150 -20.20 11.15 10.41
CA ALA A 150 -19.11 11.18 9.44
C ALA A 150 -19.60 11.44 8.00
N PHE A 151 -20.91 11.32 7.74
CA PHE A 151 -21.46 11.58 6.41
C PHE A 151 -21.36 13.07 6.10
N ASP A 152 -21.61 13.91 7.11
CA ASP A 152 -21.48 15.38 7.02
C ASP A 152 -20.03 15.84 6.72
N MET A 153 -19.03 15.02 7.06
CA MET A 153 -17.62 15.30 6.73
C MET A 153 -17.29 14.95 5.27
N MET A 154 -18.02 14.00 4.68
CA MET A 154 -17.74 13.42 3.36
C MET A 154 -18.60 14.03 2.23
N ALA A 155 -19.82 14.44 2.53
CA ALA A 155 -20.81 14.82 1.54
C ALA A 155 -21.63 16.03 2.01
N LYS A 156 -22.21 16.75 1.05
CA LYS A 156 -23.09 17.91 1.30
C LYS A 156 -24.27 17.91 0.34
N GLY A 157 -25.33 18.62 0.71
CA GLY A 157 -26.49 18.83 -0.15
C GLY A 157 -27.15 17.51 -0.58
N VAL A 158 -27.47 17.40 -1.88
CA VAL A 158 -28.21 16.24 -2.43
C VAL A 158 -27.49 14.91 -2.24
N GLU A 159 -26.15 14.91 -2.23
CA GLU A 159 -25.38 13.69 -2.02
C GLU A 159 -25.50 13.20 -0.57
N LEU A 160 -25.43 14.12 0.40
CA LEU A 160 -25.58 13.79 1.82
C LEU A 160 -26.95 13.20 2.12
N GLU A 161 -28.01 13.81 1.56
CA GLU A 161 -29.37 13.30 1.71
C GLU A 161 -29.55 11.92 1.05
N ALA A 162 -28.93 11.70 -0.12
CA ALA A 162 -28.93 10.38 -0.76
C ALA A 162 -28.20 9.32 0.10
N LEU A 163 -27.04 9.64 0.67
CA LEU A 163 -26.28 8.72 1.53
C LEU A 163 -27.04 8.38 2.82
N ARG A 164 -27.72 9.36 3.44
CA ARG A 164 -28.61 9.11 4.59
C ARG A 164 -29.78 8.19 4.21
N GLY A 165 -30.31 8.31 3.00
CA GLY A 165 -31.34 7.42 2.46
C GLY A 165 -30.85 6.02 2.08
N SER A 166 -29.54 5.82 1.89
CA SER A 166 -28.95 4.50 1.58
C SER A 166 -27.61 4.27 2.29
N PRO A 167 -27.60 4.09 3.63
CA PRO A 167 -26.37 3.98 4.43
C PRO A 167 -25.44 2.84 3.99
N GLN A 168 -26.00 1.78 3.42
CA GLN A 168 -25.25 0.62 2.92
C GLN A 168 -24.27 0.95 1.78
N HIS A 169 -24.48 2.08 1.08
CA HIS A 169 -23.58 2.50 -0.01
C HIS A 169 -22.52 3.52 0.45
N VAL A 170 -22.49 3.87 1.74
CA VAL A 170 -21.62 4.95 2.23
C VAL A 170 -20.14 4.66 2.01
N PHE A 171 -19.69 3.42 2.24
CA PHE A 171 -18.30 3.05 1.99
C PHE A 171 -17.99 2.97 0.51
N GLN A 172 -18.95 2.63 -0.35
CA GLN A 172 -18.74 2.71 -1.80
C GLN A 172 -18.49 4.15 -2.25
N ALA A 173 -19.25 5.11 -1.71
CA ALA A 173 -19.01 6.53 -1.98
C ALA A 173 -17.68 7.02 -1.39
N TRP A 174 -17.37 6.65 -0.15
CA TRP A 174 -16.12 7.00 0.53
C TRP A 174 -14.90 6.49 -0.25
N THR A 175 -14.82 5.17 -0.45
CA THR A 175 -13.71 4.51 -1.15
C THR A 175 -13.57 5.02 -2.59
N GLY A 176 -14.69 5.27 -3.26
CA GLY A 176 -14.69 5.89 -4.60
C GLY A 176 -14.05 7.28 -4.60
N LYS A 177 -14.42 8.13 -3.64
CA LYS A 177 -13.85 9.49 -3.50
C LYS A 177 -12.37 9.44 -3.15
N GLU A 178 -11.97 8.62 -2.18
CA GLU A 178 -10.56 8.45 -1.82
C GLU A 178 -9.73 7.90 -2.98
N ALA A 179 -10.25 6.94 -3.74
CA ALA A 179 -9.58 6.42 -4.93
C ALA A 179 -9.38 7.50 -5.99
N VAL A 180 -10.40 8.35 -6.24
CA VAL A 180 -10.25 9.49 -7.16
C VAL A 180 -9.19 10.47 -6.65
N GLN A 181 -9.22 10.82 -5.36
CA GLN A 181 -8.26 11.75 -4.76
C GLN A 181 -6.81 11.21 -4.83
N LYS A 182 -6.60 9.93 -4.54
CA LYS A 182 -5.31 9.24 -4.70
C LYS A 182 -4.85 9.22 -6.16
N CYS A 183 -5.77 9.00 -7.10
CA CYS A 183 -5.46 9.03 -8.54
C CYS A 183 -5.01 10.42 -9.00
N LEU A 184 -5.60 11.49 -8.45
CA LEU A 184 -5.21 12.87 -8.75
C LEU A 184 -3.89 13.28 -8.08
N GLY A 185 -3.37 12.48 -7.14
CA GLY A 185 -2.12 12.78 -6.43
C GLY A 185 -2.21 13.96 -5.46
N LEU A 186 -3.42 14.37 -5.06
CA LEU A 186 -3.64 15.59 -4.27
C LEU A 186 -3.46 15.42 -2.75
N GLY A 187 -2.97 14.26 -2.31
CA GLY A 187 -2.93 13.91 -0.89
C GLY A 187 -4.32 13.82 -0.27
N MET A 188 -4.39 13.57 1.05
CA MET A 188 -5.59 13.76 1.87
C MET A 188 -5.39 14.94 2.81
#